data_AF-A0A430BCT7-F1
#
_entry.id   AF-A0A430BCT7-F1
#
_cell.length_a   1.000
_cell.length_b   1.000
_cell.length_c   1.000
_cell.angle_alpha   90.00
_cell.angle_beta   90.00
_cell.angle_gamma   90.00
#
_symmetry.space_group_name_H-M   'P 1'
#
loop_
_entity.id
_entity.type
_entity.pdbx_description
1 polymer ?
#
loop_
_entity_poly.entity_id
_entity_poly.type
_entity_poly.pdbx_seq_one_letter_code
_entity_poly.pdbx_strand_id
1 'polypeptide(L)' 'MINLNSATAAELDKVPQLKGHGFEIVRYRDERGSFSEVRQLEEVPGLAGKWNGAETILLIE' A
#
# COMPACT_ATOMS: atom_id res chain seq x y z
N MET A 1 -12.77 -3.34 -1.51
CA MET A 1 -11.50 -3.96 -1.94
C MET A 1 -10.77 -2.95 -2.80
N ILE A 2 -9.48 -2.70 -2.55
CA ILE A 2 -8.67 -1.64 -3.18
C ILE A 2 -7.43 -2.28 -3.81
N ASN A 3 -7.20 -2.05 -5.10
CA ASN A 3 -6.03 -2.56 -5.80
C ASN A 3 -4.78 -1.76 -5.44
N LEU A 4 -3.77 -2.43 -4.87
CA LEU A 4 -2.55 -1.80 -4.39
C LEU A 4 -1.66 -1.22 -5.50
N ASN A 5 -1.76 -1.74 -6.72
CA ASN A 5 -0.94 -1.33 -7.87
C ASN A 5 -1.55 -0.17 -8.67
N SER A 6 -2.86 0.06 -8.56
CA SER A 6 -3.56 1.09 -9.35
C SER A 6 -4.26 2.18 -8.53
N ALA A 7 -4.55 1.93 -7.25
CA ALA A 7 -5.21 2.93 -6.40
C ALA A 7 -4.36 4.19 -6.25
N THR A 8 -5.02 5.35 -6.20
CA THR A 8 -4.40 6.63 -5.88
C THR A 8 -3.97 6.69 -4.42
N ALA A 9 -3.03 7.58 -4.09
CA ALA A 9 -2.63 7.84 -2.70
C ALA A 9 -3.84 8.19 -1.81
N ALA A 10 -4.78 8.99 -2.31
CA ALA A 10 -5.98 9.37 -1.57
C ALA A 10 -6.95 8.20 -1.33
N GLU A 11 -6.99 7.21 -2.22
CA GLU A 11 -7.77 5.98 -2.01
C GLU A 11 -7.09 5.05 -1.01
N LEU A 12 -5.77 4.92 -1.07
CA LEU A 12 -4.98 4.17 -0.10
C LEU A 12 -5.12 4.77 1.31
N ASP A 13 -5.14 6.10 1.44
CA ASP A 13 -5.34 6.78 2.72
C ASP A 13 -6.73 6.56 3.35
N LYS A 14 -7.71 6.01 2.61
CA LYS A 14 -9.00 5.57 3.17
C LYS A 14 -8.87 4.28 3.96
N VAL A 15 -7.79 3.51 3.78
CA VAL A 15 -7.48 2.33 4.59
C VAL A 15 -6.86 2.80 5.90
N PRO A 16 -7.48 2.54 7.07
CA PRO A 16 -7.01 3.07 8.36
C PRO A 16 -5.53 2.80 8.64
N GLN A 17 -5.05 1.60 8.29
CA GLN A 17 -3.67 1.15 8.44
C GLN A 17 -2.67 1.92 7.56
N LEU A 18 -3.12 2.44 6.41
CA LEU A 18 -2.26 3.12 5.43
C LEU A 18 -2.41 4.64 5.48
N LYS A 19 -3.25 5.17 6.37
CA LYS A 19 -3.56 6.60 6.44
C LYS A 19 -2.30 7.43 6.65
N GLY A 20 -2.02 8.32 5.71
CA GLY A 20 -0.83 9.17 5.70
C GLY A 20 0.38 8.53 5.01
N HIS A 21 0.23 7.32 4.47
CA HIS A 21 1.26 6.58 3.76
C HIS A 21 0.92 6.34 2.28
N GLY A 22 -0.27 6.73 1.80
CA GLY A 22 -0.68 6.52 0.42
C GLY A 22 0.31 7.08 -0.61
N PHE A 23 0.87 8.26 -0.36
CA PHE A 23 1.90 8.86 -1.24
C PHE A 23 3.16 7.99 -1.34
N GLU A 24 3.63 7.47 -0.20
CA GLU A 24 4.88 6.70 -0.13
C GLU A 24 4.74 5.33 -0.80
N ILE A 25 3.54 4.73 -0.74
CA ILE A 25 3.22 3.48 -1.45
C ILE A 25 3.23 3.69 -2.97
N VAL A 26 2.62 4.78 -3.45
CA VAL A 26 2.63 5.12 -4.89
C VAL A 26 4.07 5.38 -5.36
N ARG A 27 4.82 6.19 -4.61
CA ARG A 27 6.24 6.46 -4.90
C ARG A 27 7.06 5.17 -4.98
N TYR A 28 6.88 4.26 -4.01
CA TYR A 28 7.60 2.99 -3.98
C TYR A 28 7.30 2.14 -5.23
N ARG A 29 6.04 1.93 -5.61
CA ARG A 29 5.70 1.11 -6.80
C ARG A 29 6.12 1.77 -8.12
N ASP A 30 6.14 3.10 -8.18
CA ASP A 30 6.62 3.83 -9.35
C ASP A 30 8.15 3.68 -9.53
N GLU A 31 8.91 3.59 -8.44
CA GLU A 31 10.37 3.43 -8.44
C GLU A 31 10.84 1.96 -8.53
N ARG A 32 10.09 1.04 -7.93
CA ARG A 32 10.49 -0.37 -7.74
C ARG A 32 9.70 -1.36 -8.59
N GLY A 33 8.61 -0.91 -9.20
CA GLY A 33 7.65 -1.76 -9.90
C GLY A 33 6.49 -2.18 -9.00
N SER A 34 5.50 -2.82 -9.63
CA SER A 34 4.29 -3.29 -8.96
C SER A 34 4.57 -4.27 -7.82
N PHE A 35 3.71 -4.22 -6.81
CA PHE A 35 3.66 -5.23 -5.74
C PHE A 35 3.11 -6.54 -6.30
N SER A 36 3.73 -7.66 -5.92
CA SER A 36 3.24 -9.02 -6.19
C SER A 36 2.51 -9.62 -4.98
N GLU A 37 2.70 -9.05 -3.79
CA GLU A 37 2.07 -9.50 -2.55
C GLU A 37 1.90 -8.33 -1.56
N VAL A 38 0.83 -8.35 -0.77
CA VAL A 38 0.54 -7.25 0.18
C VAL A 38 1.64 -7.10 1.24
N ARG A 39 2.33 -8.18 1.63
CA ARG A 39 3.40 -8.12 2.64
C ARG A 39 4.60 -7.26 2.23
N GLN A 40 4.76 -6.96 0.94
CA GLN A 40 5.82 -6.05 0.46
C GLN A 40 5.60 -4.60 0.91
N LEU A 41 4.44 -4.26 1.49
CA LEU A 41 4.25 -3.01 2.23
C LEU A 41 5.23 -2.85 3.41
N GLU A 42 5.83 -3.94 3.89
CA GLU A 42 6.92 -3.90 4.89
C GLU A 42 8.18 -3.20 4.35
N GLU A 43 8.38 -3.20 3.02
CA GLU A 43 9.53 -2.56 2.36
C GLU A 43 9.32 -1.07 2.07
N VAL A 44 8.09 -0.58 2.23
CA VAL A 44 7.75 0.83 2.02
C VAL A 44 8.28 1.66 3.20
N PRO A 45 9.12 2.68 2.97
CA PRO A 45 9.71 3.46 4.05
C PRO A 45 8.69 4.02 5.03
N GLY A 46 8.88 3.72 6.32
CA GLY A 46 8.00 4.18 7.39
C GLY A 46 6.67 3.45 7.52
N LEU A 47 6.44 2.35 6.78
CA LEU A 47 5.22 1.54 6.82
C LEU A 47 5.40 0.17 7.51
N ALA A 48 6.64 -0.23 7.81
CA ALA A 48 6.96 -1.47 8.53
C ALA A 48 6.07 -1.68 9.76
N GLY A 49 5.35 -2.81 9.81
CA GLY A 49 4.41 -3.19 10.86
C GLY A 49 3.11 -2.38 10.97
N LYS A 50 2.94 -1.28 10.22
CA LYS A 50 1.74 -0.43 10.28
C LYS A 50 0.59 -0.93 9.40
N TRP A 51 0.91 -1.70 8.36
CA TRP A 51 -0.05 -2.22 7.39
C TRP A 51 -0.88 -3.40 7.92
N ASN A 52 -0.51 -3.99 9.06
CA ASN A 52 -1.17 -5.18 9.63
C ASN A 52 -2.71 -5.03 9.69
N GLY A 53 -3.42 -5.95 9.04
CA GLY A 53 -4.88 -5.95 8.90
C GLY A 53 -5.38 -5.35 7.58
N ALA A 54 -4.55 -4.59 6.84
CA ALA A 54 -4.92 -4.03 5.53
C ALA A 54 -5.09 -5.12 4.46
N GLU A 55 -4.45 -6.27 4.61
CA GLU A 55 -4.56 -7.43 3.71
C GLU A 55 -5.99 -7.96 3.56
N THR A 56 -6.90 -7.60 4.48
CA THR A 56 -8.33 -7.94 4.38
C THR A 56 -9.10 -7.10 3.36
N ILE A 57 -8.55 -5.94 2.96
CA ILE A 57 -9.20 -4.96 2.07
C ILE A 57 -8.39 -4.74 0.79
N LEU A 58 -7.09 -4.99 0.82
CA LEU A 58 -6.19 -4.85 -0.33
C LEU A 58 -6.21 -6.08 -1.22
N LEU A 59 -5.92 -5.87 -2.50
CA LEU A 59 -5.69 -6.93 -3.49
C LEU A 59 -4.57 -6.54 -4.46
N ILE A 60 -4.02 -7.55 -5.12
CA ILE A 60 -3.03 -7.47 -6.19
C ILE A 60 -3.69 -7.96 -7.48
N GLU A 61 -3.67 -7.15 -8.53
CA GLU A 61 -4.00 -7.54 -9.92
C GLU A 61 -2.82 -7.20 -10.84
#